data_AF-A0A7V9BE67-F1
#
_entry.id   AF-A0A7V9BE67-F1
#
_cell.length_a   1.000
_cell.length_b   1.000
_cell.length_c   1.000
_cell.angle_alpha   90.00
_cell.angle_beta   90.00
_cell.angle_gamma   90.00
#
_symmetry.space_group_name_H-M   'P 1'
#
loop_
_entity.id
_entity.type
_entity.pdbx_description
1 polymer ?
#
loop_
_entity_poly.entity_id
_entity_poly.type
_entity_poly.pdbx_seq_one_letter_code
_entity_poly.pdbx_strand_id
1 'polypeptide(L)'
;MLVALVAGLASVGSAATTTRLTIPGAGASIAVPLSWKSLDRRTVTNSAAFRRFLDDNPSLRPFVAQMTGANSAIKLMAFDLGASRGFATNVNVVLTAPSPGLTPAQIAAIYGRELKKQLTTLRGPVATSVVTLPSGKAVRASYKVDFVNAGKRLTVQTLQYLVLRPTKSLVVTFSTLPAEARKRNGTFTAVARSLRFTS
;
A
#
# COMPACT_ATOMS: atom_id res chain seq x y z
N MET A 1 -48.93 -38.32 -11.96
CA MET A 1 -47.74 -38.28 -11.10
C MET A 1 -46.57 -37.83 -11.97
N LEU A 2 -46.20 -36.56 -11.91
CA LEU A 2 -45.11 -35.97 -12.71
C LEU A 2 -44.06 -35.41 -11.74
N VAL A 3 -42.84 -35.95 -11.80
CA VAL A 3 -41.71 -35.56 -10.96
C VAL A 3 -41.11 -34.27 -11.52
N ALA A 4 -41.11 -33.20 -10.72
CA ALA A 4 -40.43 -31.95 -11.05
C ALA A 4 -38.94 -32.06 -10.69
N LEU A 5 -38.08 -31.96 -11.70
CA LEU A 5 -36.63 -31.90 -11.54
C LEU A 5 -36.25 -30.48 -11.10
N VAL A 6 -35.88 -30.29 -9.83
CA VAL A 6 -35.30 -29.03 -9.35
C VAL A 6 -33.84 -28.99 -9.78
N ALA A 7 -33.54 -28.25 -10.84
CA ALA A 7 -32.18 -27.97 -11.26
C ALA A 7 -31.53 -26.99 -10.27
N GLY A 8 -30.63 -27.51 -9.42
CA GLY A 8 -29.77 -26.68 -8.58
C GLY A 8 -28.80 -25.88 -9.43
N LEU A 9 -28.93 -24.56 -9.43
CA LEU A 9 -27.89 -23.66 -9.95
C LEU A 9 -26.68 -23.75 -9.02
N ALA A 10 -25.70 -24.56 -9.39
CA ALA A 10 -24.37 -24.50 -8.80
C ALA A 10 -23.78 -23.12 -9.13
N SER A 11 -23.63 -22.27 -8.11
CA SER A 11 -22.85 -21.04 -8.22
C SER A 11 -21.41 -21.42 -8.52
N VAL A 12 -20.97 -21.18 -9.76
CA VAL A 12 -19.56 -21.33 -10.13
C VAL A 12 -18.80 -20.25 -9.37
N GLY A 13 -18.21 -20.62 -8.24
CA GLY A 13 -17.43 -19.71 -7.40
C GLY A 13 -16.27 -19.14 -8.21
N SER A 14 -16.36 -17.87 -8.60
CA SER A 14 -15.25 -17.15 -9.20
C SER A 14 -14.07 -17.19 -8.22
N ALA A 15 -12.94 -17.75 -8.66
CA ALA A 15 -11.74 -17.80 -7.83
C ALA A 15 -11.34 -16.38 -7.38
N ALA A 16 -11.10 -16.19 -6.09
CA ALA A 16 -10.77 -14.88 -5.56
C ALA A 16 -9.50 -14.33 -6.23
N THR A 17 -9.61 -13.19 -6.90
CA THR A 17 -8.49 -12.52 -7.59
C THR A 17 -7.62 -11.68 -6.65
N THR A 18 -8.04 -11.54 -5.40
CA THR A 18 -7.38 -10.75 -4.36
C THR A 18 -7.30 -11.52 -3.06
N THR A 19 -6.26 -11.24 -2.27
CA THR A 19 -6.17 -11.67 -0.87
C THR A 19 -6.36 -10.47 0.06
N ARG A 20 -7.08 -10.67 1.17
CA ARG A 20 -7.33 -9.63 2.18
C ARG A 20 -6.31 -9.75 3.30
N LEU A 21 -5.66 -8.64 3.61
CA LEU A 21 -4.64 -8.54 4.62
C LEU A 21 -5.11 -7.63 5.75
N THR A 22 -4.99 -8.09 6.98
CA THR A 22 -5.23 -7.27 8.18
C THR A 22 -4.06 -6.30 8.37
N ILE A 23 -4.35 -5.07 8.83
CA ILE A 23 -3.35 -4.06 9.16
C ILE A 23 -3.19 -4.04 10.69
N PRO A 24 -2.09 -4.59 11.24
CA PRO A 24 -1.89 -4.68 12.68
C PRO A 24 -1.99 -3.33 13.39
N GLY A 25 -2.74 -3.29 14.50
CA GLY A 25 -2.87 -2.09 15.35
C GLY A 25 -3.73 -0.97 14.76
N ALA A 26 -4.34 -1.18 13.59
CA ALA A 26 -5.18 -0.22 12.89
C ALA A 26 -6.69 -0.53 12.96
N GLY A 27 -7.08 -1.75 13.34
CA GLY A 27 -8.48 -2.19 13.21
C GLY A 27 -8.97 -2.06 11.77
N ALA A 28 -8.14 -2.48 10.81
CA ALA A 28 -8.41 -2.30 9.39
C ALA A 28 -7.88 -3.46 8.56
N SER A 29 -8.38 -3.59 7.34
CA SER A 29 -7.90 -4.53 6.34
C SER A 29 -7.87 -3.91 4.94
N ILE A 30 -6.99 -4.43 4.08
CA ILE A 30 -6.85 -4.01 2.69
C ILE A 30 -6.71 -5.26 1.81
N ALA A 31 -7.30 -5.24 0.63
CA ALA A 31 -7.17 -6.32 -0.35
C ALA A 31 -6.10 -5.96 -1.39
N VAL A 32 -5.22 -6.91 -1.68
CA VAL A 32 -4.18 -6.80 -2.71
C VAL A 32 -4.34 -7.94 -3.73
N PRO A 33 -3.83 -7.79 -4.97
CA PRO A 33 -3.88 -8.88 -5.95
C PRO A 33 -3.25 -10.15 -5.39
N LEU A 34 -3.83 -11.31 -5.70
CA LEU A 34 -3.35 -12.61 -5.17
C LEU A 34 -1.90 -12.92 -5.58
N SER A 35 -1.45 -12.37 -6.71
CA SER A 35 -0.07 -12.50 -7.19
C SER A 35 0.95 -11.72 -6.37
N TRP A 36 0.52 -10.78 -5.52
CA TRP A 36 1.42 -9.99 -4.69
C TRP A 36 1.86 -10.77 -3.47
N LYS A 37 3.14 -10.65 -3.11
CA LYS A 37 3.70 -11.23 -1.88
C LYS A 37 3.63 -10.21 -0.76
N SER A 38 2.91 -10.53 0.31
CA SER A 38 2.72 -9.66 1.46
C SER A 38 3.65 -10.00 2.61
N LEU A 39 4.13 -8.97 3.29
CA LEU A 39 4.92 -9.03 4.51
C LEU A 39 4.16 -8.30 5.62
N ASP A 40 4.00 -8.99 6.76
CA ASP A 40 3.49 -8.42 8.01
C ASP A 40 4.63 -8.40 9.03
N ARG A 41 4.74 -7.30 9.78
CA ARG A 41 5.74 -7.13 10.84
C ARG A 41 5.75 -8.28 11.85
N ARG A 42 4.61 -8.89 12.16
CA ARG A 42 4.53 -9.98 13.15
C ARG A 42 5.21 -11.27 12.67
N THR A 43 5.19 -11.54 11.36
CA THR A 43 5.68 -12.80 10.77
C THR A 43 7.10 -12.68 10.21
N VAL A 44 7.50 -11.46 9.88
CA VAL A 44 8.79 -11.12 9.28
C VAL A 44 9.98 -11.41 10.19
N THR A 45 9.90 -11.21 11.50
CA THR A 45 11.09 -11.42 12.35
C THR A 45 11.32 -12.87 12.76
N ASN A 46 10.31 -13.74 12.62
CA ASN A 46 10.28 -15.01 13.36
C ASN A 46 10.14 -16.27 12.49
N SER A 47 10.12 -16.20 11.15
CA SER A 47 9.89 -17.39 10.31
C SER A 47 11.07 -17.74 9.38
N ALA A 48 11.42 -19.03 9.33
CA ALA A 48 12.42 -19.56 8.40
C ALA A 48 11.98 -19.39 6.93
N ALA A 49 10.67 -19.53 6.66
CA ALA A 49 10.09 -19.27 5.35
C ALA A 49 10.32 -17.82 4.89
N PHE A 50 10.28 -16.85 5.82
CA PHE A 50 10.55 -15.47 5.50
C PHE A 50 12.03 -15.19 5.22
N ARG A 51 12.95 -15.79 5.98
CA ARG A 51 14.39 -15.70 5.67
C ARG A 51 14.67 -16.21 4.26
N ARG A 52 14.13 -17.39 3.93
CA ARG A 52 14.21 -17.97 2.58
C ARG A 52 13.62 -17.04 1.51
N PHE A 53 12.46 -16.44 1.76
CA PHE A 53 11.87 -15.46 0.85
C PHE A 53 12.81 -14.27 0.57
N LEU A 54 13.52 -13.76 1.57
CA LEU A 54 14.48 -12.66 1.36
C LEU A 54 15.78 -13.09 0.72
N ASP A 55 16.19 -14.33 0.91
CA ASP A 55 17.34 -14.90 0.21
C ASP A 55 17.02 -15.09 -1.28
N ASP A 56 15.79 -15.50 -1.60
CA ASP A 56 15.26 -15.55 -2.96
C ASP A 56 15.03 -14.15 -3.57
N ASN A 57 14.88 -13.12 -2.72
CA ASN A 57 14.56 -11.74 -3.12
C ASN A 57 15.46 -10.70 -2.41
N PRO A 58 16.78 -10.72 -2.64
CA PRO A 58 17.73 -9.91 -1.88
C PRO A 58 17.52 -8.41 -2.06
N SER A 59 16.91 -7.99 -3.18
CA SER A 59 16.53 -6.60 -3.46
C SER A 59 15.47 -6.05 -2.49
N LEU A 60 14.79 -6.91 -1.73
CA LEU A 60 13.78 -6.51 -0.75
C LEU A 60 14.36 -6.22 0.64
N ARG A 61 15.61 -6.64 0.91
CA ARG A 61 16.26 -6.50 2.22
C ARG A 61 16.22 -5.06 2.77
N PRO A 62 16.50 -4.00 1.98
CA PRO A 62 16.41 -2.63 2.48
C PRO A 62 14.99 -2.25 2.96
N PHE A 63 13.95 -2.68 2.24
CA PHE A 63 12.56 -2.41 2.61
C PHE A 63 12.19 -3.16 3.90
N VAL A 64 12.63 -4.41 4.05
CA VAL A 64 12.39 -5.17 5.27
C VAL A 64 13.09 -4.52 6.46
N ALA A 65 14.34 -4.10 6.33
CA ALA A 65 15.06 -3.41 7.40
C ALA A 65 14.29 -2.17 7.89
N GLN A 66 13.66 -1.42 6.98
CA GLN A 66 12.79 -0.30 7.33
C GLN A 66 11.56 -0.74 8.12
N MET A 67 10.95 -1.89 7.82
CA MET A 67 9.77 -2.39 8.53
C MET A 67 10.11 -3.01 9.90
N THR A 68 11.27 -3.65 10.04
CA THR A 68 11.68 -4.36 11.27
C THR A 68 12.34 -3.46 12.31
N GLY A 69 12.74 -2.23 11.96
CA GLY A 69 13.29 -1.28 12.92
C GLY A 69 12.40 -1.11 14.16
N ALA A 70 13.00 -0.95 15.35
CA ALA A 70 12.31 -0.92 16.65
C ALA A 70 11.09 0.02 16.64
N ASN A 71 11.23 1.20 16.04
CA ASN A 71 10.19 2.23 15.96
C ASN A 71 9.47 2.31 14.60
N SER A 72 9.50 1.26 13.78
CA SER A 72 8.88 1.35 12.45
C SER A 72 7.37 1.58 12.53
N ALA A 73 6.94 2.64 11.86
CA ALA A 73 5.54 2.96 11.67
C ALA A 73 4.88 2.08 10.59
N ILE A 74 5.68 1.36 9.78
CA ILE A 74 5.21 0.44 8.74
C ILE A 74 4.60 -0.80 9.40
N LYS A 75 3.35 -1.09 9.08
CA LYS A 75 2.59 -2.22 9.63
C LYS A 75 2.39 -3.35 8.62
N LEU A 76 2.43 -3.01 7.33
CA LEU A 76 2.21 -3.95 6.25
C LEU A 76 2.97 -3.50 5.01
N MET A 77 3.52 -4.46 4.26
CA MET A 77 4.03 -4.25 2.90
C MET A 77 3.52 -5.37 1.99
N ALA A 78 3.31 -5.09 0.71
CA ALA A 78 3.12 -6.13 -0.30
C ALA A 78 3.79 -5.73 -1.61
N PHE A 79 4.33 -6.72 -2.32
CA PHE A 79 5.19 -6.55 -3.48
C PHE A 79 4.66 -7.33 -4.68
N ASP A 80 4.71 -6.71 -5.84
CA ASP A 80 4.59 -7.38 -7.13
C ASP A 80 5.98 -7.78 -7.62
N LEU A 81 6.27 -9.08 -7.55
CA LEU A 81 7.57 -9.63 -7.94
C LEU A 81 7.64 -10.00 -9.42
N GLY A 82 6.48 -10.20 -10.08
CA GLY A 82 6.40 -10.66 -11.47
C GLY A 82 6.73 -9.59 -12.52
N ALA A 83 6.90 -8.34 -12.09
CA ALA A 83 7.13 -7.19 -12.98
C ALA A 83 8.46 -6.47 -12.75
N SER A 84 9.43 -7.13 -12.10
CA SER A 84 10.62 -6.48 -11.56
C SER A 84 11.69 -6.19 -12.64
N ARG A 85 11.65 -4.99 -13.23
CA ARG A 85 12.79 -4.40 -13.98
C ARG A 85 13.78 -3.71 -13.04
N GLY A 86 14.29 -4.43 -12.04
CA GLY A 86 15.22 -3.89 -11.03
C GLY A 86 14.57 -3.05 -9.91
N PHE A 87 13.24 -2.94 -9.90
CA PHE A 87 12.46 -2.39 -8.78
C PHE A 87 11.17 -3.19 -8.59
N ALA A 88 10.88 -3.60 -7.36
CA ALA A 88 9.63 -4.27 -7.03
C ALA A 88 8.53 -3.23 -6.77
N THR A 89 7.53 -3.19 -7.67
CA THR A 89 6.32 -2.38 -7.43
C THR A 89 5.67 -2.84 -6.14
N ASN A 90 5.29 -1.91 -5.27
CA ASN A 90 4.84 -2.27 -3.92
C ASN A 90 3.78 -1.33 -3.37
N VAL A 91 3.14 -1.80 -2.29
CA VAL A 91 2.34 -1.01 -1.37
C VAL A 91 2.90 -1.18 0.03
N ASN A 92 2.91 -0.11 0.81
CA ASN A 92 3.11 -0.17 2.26
C ASN A 92 2.02 0.62 2.98
N VAL A 93 1.75 0.21 4.21
CA VAL A 93 0.78 0.87 5.08
C VAL A 93 1.47 1.30 6.36
N VAL A 94 1.37 2.58 6.66
CA VAL A 94 1.91 3.21 7.87
C VAL A 94 0.77 3.71 8.74
N LEU A 95 0.92 3.53 10.05
CA LEU A 95 0.11 4.24 11.04
C LEU A 95 0.81 5.56 11.41
N THR A 96 0.07 6.65 11.34
CA THR A 96 0.53 7.97 11.79
C THR A 96 -0.39 8.54 12.86
N ALA A 97 0.14 9.47 13.65
CA ALA A 97 -0.63 10.22 14.62
C ALA A 97 -1.83 10.89 13.93
N PRO A 98 -2.96 11.07 14.64
CA PRO A 98 -4.07 11.82 14.11
C PRO A 98 -3.65 13.26 13.82
N SER A 99 -4.33 13.92 12.88
CA SER A 99 -4.17 15.35 12.59
C SER A 99 -5.38 16.09 13.16
N PRO A 100 -5.44 16.32 14.49
CA PRO A 100 -6.62 16.88 15.14
C PRO A 100 -6.93 18.27 14.59
N GLY A 101 -8.22 18.56 14.40
CA GLY A 101 -8.71 19.88 13.98
C GLY A 101 -8.50 20.22 12.50
N LEU A 102 -7.84 19.37 11.70
CA LEU A 102 -7.64 19.62 10.28
C LEU A 102 -8.60 18.81 9.42
N THR A 103 -9.26 19.50 8.48
CA THR A 103 -10.05 18.87 7.42
C THR A 103 -9.13 18.26 6.35
N PRO A 104 -9.60 17.27 5.56
CA PRO A 104 -8.84 16.76 4.42
C PRO A 104 -8.37 17.84 3.43
N ALA A 105 -9.17 18.88 3.22
CA ALA A 105 -8.82 19.98 2.31
C ALA A 105 -7.65 20.82 2.86
N GLN A 106 -7.68 21.16 4.15
CA GLN A 106 -6.57 21.85 4.81
C GLN A 106 -5.29 21.02 4.78
N ILE A 107 -5.40 19.71 5.03
CA ILE A 107 -4.24 18.82 4.94
C ILE A 107 -3.71 18.78 3.50
N ALA A 108 -4.57 18.60 2.49
CA ALA A 108 -4.13 18.61 1.09
C ALA A 108 -3.38 19.89 0.72
N ALA A 109 -3.83 21.06 1.22
CA ALA A 109 -3.20 22.35 0.96
C ALA A 109 -1.80 22.51 1.57
N ILE A 110 -1.46 21.76 2.62
CA ILE A 110 -0.14 21.83 3.30
C ILE A 110 0.75 20.61 3.01
N TYR A 111 0.17 19.47 2.64
CA TYR A 111 0.86 18.18 2.58
C TYR A 111 2.05 18.16 1.64
N GLY A 112 1.91 18.75 0.45
CA GLY A 112 3.02 18.84 -0.51
C GLY A 112 4.22 19.65 0.01
N ARG A 113 3.97 20.73 0.77
CA ARG A 113 5.04 21.53 1.38
C ARG A 113 5.73 20.75 2.51
N GLU A 114 4.95 20.03 3.32
CA GLU A 114 5.49 19.23 4.41
C GLU A 114 6.35 18.07 3.89
N LEU A 115 5.87 17.35 2.86
CA LEU A 115 6.67 16.32 2.19
C LEU A 115 7.98 16.88 1.62
N LYS A 116 7.96 18.08 1.04
CA LYS A 116 9.19 18.71 0.52
C LYS A 116 10.20 19.04 1.62
N LYS A 117 9.74 19.42 2.82
CA LYS A 117 10.62 19.66 3.97
C LYS A 117 11.24 18.38 4.50
N GLN A 118 10.48 17.28 4.50
CA GLN A 118 10.91 16.00 5.06
C GLN A 118 11.73 15.16 4.07
N LEU A 119 11.47 15.29 2.77
CA LEU A 119 12.08 14.48 1.73
C LEU A 119 12.97 15.32 0.82
N THR A 120 14.27 15.35 1.13
CA THR A 120 15.30 15.96 0.28
C THR A 120 15.43 15.27 -1.09
N THR A 121 14.90 14.05 -1.20
CA THR A 121 14.88 13.22 -2.41
C THR A 121 13.73 13.53 -3.36
N LEU A 122 12.84 14.45 -3.00
CA LEU A 122 11.64 14.74 -3.77
C LEU A 122 11.98 15.43 -5.10
N ARG A 123 11.42 14.91 -6.20
CA ARG A 123 11.65 15.42 -7.54
C ARG A 123 10.39 16.06 -8.12
N GLY A 124 10.46 17.37 -8.34
CA GLY A 124 9.36 18.15 -8.92
C GLY A 124 8.23 18.45 -7.92
N PRO A 125 7.04 18.84 -8.39
CA PRO A 125 5.93 19.18 -7.52
C PRO A 125 5.24 17.93 -6.94
N VAL A 126 4.56 18.13 -5.80
CA VAL A 126 3.62 17.15 -5.24
C VAL A 126 2.21 17.53 -5.68
N ALA A 127 1.56 16.68 -6.46
CA ALA A 127 0.16 16.86 -6.80
C ALA A 127 -0.71 16.29 -5.68
N THR A 128 -1.57 17.12 -5.09
CA THR A 128 -2.46 16.75 -3.98
C THR A 128 -3.92 16.98 -4.34
N SER A 129 -4.81 16.08 -3.93
CA SER A 129 -6.26 16.25 -4.07
C SER A 129 -7.01 15.56 -2.93
N VAL A 130 -8.22 16.00 -2.63
CA VAL A 130 -9.12 15.25 -1.75
C VAL A 130 -9.91 14.24 -2.59
N VAL A 131 -10.03 13.01 -2.12
CA VAL A 131 -10.79 11.93 -2.77
C VAL A 131 -11.70 11.24 -1.76
N THR A 132 -12.77 10.61 -2.25
CA THR A 132 -13.64 9.77 -1.44
C THR A 132 -13.35 8.30 -1.71
N LEU A 133 -12.95 7.58 -0.68
CA LEU A 133 -12.84 6.12 -0.67
C LEU A 133 -14.05 5.54 0.07
N PRO A 134 -14.36 4.24 -0.11
CA PRO A 134 -15.36 3.59 0.73
C PRO A 134 -15.06 3.66 2.24
N SER A 135 -13.79 3.88 2.61
CA SER A 135 -13.34 4.08 3.98
C SER A 135 -13.45 5.52 4.49
N GLY A 136 -13.99 6.45 3.69
CA GLY A 136 -14.12 7.88 4.01
C GLY A 136 -13.30 8.79 3.10
N LYS A 137 -13.25 10.08 3.46
CA LYS A 137 -12.42 11.08 2.74
C LYS A 137 -10.93 10.81 3.00
N ALA A 138 -10.13 10.99 1.96
CA ALA A 138 -8.68 10.84 2.01
C ALA A 138 -7.99 11.96 1.24
N VAL A 139 -6.74 12.26 1.62
CA VAL A 139 -5.84 13.08 0.80
C VAL A 139 -5.06 12.14 -0.10
N ARG A 140 -5.19 12.33 -1.41
CA ARG A 140 -4.39 11.66 -2.43
C ARG A 140 -3.19 12.54 -2.78
N ALA A 141 -1.99 11.98 -2.76
CA ALA A 141 -0.77 12.68 -3.16
C ALA A 141 0.00 11.87 -4.21
N SER A 142 0.51 12.52 -5.25
CA SER A 142 1.30 11.90 -6.31
C SER A 142 2.57 12.70 -6.53
N TYR A 143 3.73 12.04 -6.45
CA TYR A 143 5.03 12.69 -6.53
C TYR A 143 6.11 11.68 -6.92
N LYS A 144 7.32 12.17 -7.21
CA LYS A 144 8.48 11.33 -7.50
C LYS A 144 9.55 11.52 -6.43
N VAL A 145 10.26 10.44 -6.12
CA VAL A 145 11.42 10.46 -5.23
C VAL A 145 12.59 9.76 -5.89
N ASP A 146 13.79 10.28 -5.66
CA ASP A 146 15.03 9.63 -6.05
C ASP A 146 15.62 8.88 -4.84
N PHE A 147 16.01 7.62 -4.99
CA PHE A 147 16.80 6.95 -3.96
C PHE A 147 17.90 6.11 -4.59
N VAL A 148 18.87 5.74 -3.75
CA VAL A 148 19.95 4.85 -4.12
C VAL A 148 19.60 3.43 -3.68
N ASN A 149 19.58 2.50 -4.62
CA ASN A 149 19.40 1.08 -4.37
C ASN A 149 20.57 0.31 -4.96
N ALA A 150 21.31 -0.42 -4.11
CA ALA A 150 22.53 -1.15 -4.50
C ALA A 150 23.48 -0.28 -5.34
N GLY A 151 23.73 0.96 -4.90
CA GLY A 151 24.61 1.92 -5.60
C GLY A 151 24.02 2.58 -6.85
N LYS A 152 22.84 2.16 -7.33
CA LYS A 152 22.18 2.75 -8.50
C LYS A 152 21.13 3.77 -8.07
N ARG A 153 21.15 4.95 -8.69
CA ARG A 153 20.09 5.95 -8.51
C ARG A 153 18.85 5.53 -9.28
N LEU A 154 17.71 5.49 -8.60
CA LEU A 154 16.41 5.17 -9.18
C LEU A 154 15.43 6.29 -8.85
N THR A 155 14.67 6.72 -9.85
CA THR A 155 13.49 7.56 -9.65
C THR A 155 12.27 6.65 -9.52
N VAL A 156 11.49 6.83 -8.46
CA VAL A 156 10.23 6.11 -8.22
C VAL A 156 9.06 7.07 -8.24
N GLN A 157 8.01 6.66 -8.93
CA GLN A 157 6.70 7.30 -8.87
C GLN A 157 5.96 6.77 -7.66
N THR A 158 5.52 7.69 -6.80
CA THR A 158 4.79 7.39 -5.59
C THR A 158 3.37 7.93 -5.69
N LEU A 159 2.41 7.14 -5.21
CA LEU A 159 1.02 7.51 -5.00
C LEU A 159 0.64 7.20 -3.56
N GLN A 160 0.17 8.18 -2.81
CA GLN A 160 -0.26 8.02 -1.43
C GLN A 160 -1.74 8.32 -1.26
N TYR A 161 -2.35 7.61 -0.31
CA TYR A 161 -3.65 7.93 0.25
C TYR A 161 -3.51 8.06 1.77
N LEU A 162 -3.67 9.29 2.27
CA LEU A 162 -3.77 9.58 3.69
C LEU A 162 -5.24 9.56 4.10
N VAL A 163 -5.63 8.53 4.84
CA VAL A 163 -6.99 8.31 5.35
C VAL A 163 -7.03 8.77 6.80
N LEU A 164 -7.75 9.87 7.03
CA LEU A 164 -7.83 10.50 8.35
C LEU A 164 -8.83 9.79 9.23
N ARG A 165 -8.47 9.58 10.50
CA ARG A 165 -9.38 9.09 11.54
C ARG A 165 -9.12 9.82 12.86
N PRO A 166 -10.10 9.84 13.78
CA PRO A 166 -9.95 10.52 15.07
C PRO A 166 -8.78 10.00 15.93
N THR A 167 -8.56 8.68 15.93
CA THR A 167 -7.57 8.05 16.82
C THR A 167 -6.24 7.76 16.13
N LYS A 168 -6.25 7.27 14.90
CA LYS A 168 -5.03 6.97 14.12
C LYS A 168 -5.28 7.12 12.63
N SER A 169 -4.45 7.91 11.94
CA SER A 169 -4.54 8.00 10.49
C SER A 169 -3.71 6.90 9.82
N LEU A 170 -4.12 6.52 8.62
CA LEU A 170 -3.40 5.56 7.79
C LEU A 170 -2.81 6.26 6.58
N VAL A 171 -1.56 5.97 6.26
CA VAL A 171 -0.96 6.32 4.97
C VAL A 171 -0.74 5.04 4.19
N VAL A 172 -1.46 4.89 3.07
CA VAL A 172 -1.24 3.82 2.11
C VAL A 172 -0.38 4.38 0.99
N THR A 173 0.85 3.88 0.87
CA THR A 173 1.83 4.34 -0.12
C THR A 173 2.07 3.27 -1.16
N PHE A 174 1.86 3.61 -2.42
CA PHE A 174 2.21 2.79 -3.58
C PHE A 174 3.46 3.35 -4.23
N SER A 175 4.36 2.46 -4.63
CA SER A 175 5.63 2.82 -5.27
C SER A 175 5.86 1.96 -6.50
N THR A 176 6.24 2.59 -7.61
CA THR A 176 6.57 1.93 -8.87
C THR A 176 7.54 2.74 -9.72
N LEU A 177 8.06 2.17 -10.80
CA LEU A 177 8.84 2.92 -11.77
C LEU A 177 7.94 3.88 -12.56
N PRO A 178 8.40 5.09 -12.93
CA PRO A 178 7.60 6.04 -13.70
C PRO A 178 6.98 5.46 -14.98
N ALA A 179 7.72 4.59 -15.68
CA ALA A 179 7.25 3.93 -16.90
C ALA A 179 6.02 3.01 -16.66
N GLU A 180 5.87 2.47 -15.45
CA GLU A 180 4.78 1.55 -15.10
C GLU A 180 3.57 2.26 -14.47
N ALA A 181 3.72 3.52 -14.06
CA ALA A 181 2.73 4.19 -13.22
C ALA A 181 1.34 4.27 -13.85
N ARG A 182 1.26 4.55 -15.17
CA ARG A 182 -0.02 4.60 -15.89
C ARG A 182 -0.71 3.24 -15.89
N LYS A 183 0.03 2.16 -16.15
CA LYS A 183 -0.47 0.78 -16.14
C LYS A 183 -0.94 0.35 -14.75
N ARG A 184 -0.24 0.80 -13.70
CA ARG A 184 -0.53 0.45 -12.30
C ARG A 184 -1.66 1.26 -11.65
N ASN A 185 -2.03 2.41 -12.21
CA ASN A 185 -2.98 3.32 -11.59
C ASN A 185 -4.33 2.66 -11.23
N GLY A 186 -4.84 1.79 -12.12
CA GLY A 186 -6.08 1.04 -11.86
C GLY A 186 -5.95 0.10 -10.66
N THR A 187 -4.86 -0.70 -10.62
CA THR A 187 -4.57 -1.60 -9.50
C THR A 187 -4.42 -0.84 -8.19
N PHE A 188 -3.65 0.25 -8.16
CA PHE A 188 -3.44 1.05 -6.94
C PHE A 188 -4.74 1.65 -6.42
N THR A 189 -5.57 2.18 -7.32
CA THR A 189 -6.89 2.71 -6.97
C THR A 189 -7.80 1.62 -6.41
N ALA A 190 -7.81 0.43 -7.01
CA ALA A 190 -8.61 -0.70 -6.53
C ALA A 190 -8.17 -1.15 -5.13
N VAL A 191 -6.85 -1.29 -4.90
CA VAL A 191 -6.29 -1.61 -3.58
C VAL A 191 -6.65 -0.55 -2.56
N ALA A 192 -6.49 0.75 -2.85
CA ALA A 192 -6.88 1.83 -1.94
C ALA A 192 -8.38 1.82 -1.61
N ARG A 193 -9.24 1.59 -2.61
CA ARG A 193 -10.70 1.49 -2.42
C ARG A 193 -11.13 0.25 -1.64
N SER A 194 -10.28 -0.77 -1.54
CA SER A 194 -10.56 -1.99 -0.78
C SER A 194 -10.35 -1.85 0.73
N LEU A 195 -9.77 -0.72 1.18
CA LEU A 195 -9.52 -0.45 2.58
C LEU A 195 -10.84 -0.45 3.36
N ARG A 196 -10.90 -1.21 4.44
CA ARG A 196 -12.06 -1.31 5.35
C ARG A 196 -11.56 -1.23 6.78
N PHE A 197 -12.26 -0.46 7.60
CA PHE A 197 -12.05 -0.48 9.05
C PHE A 197 -13.03 -1.49 9.65
N THR A 198 -12.53 -2.35 10.53
CA THR A 198 -13.36 -3.18 11.40
C THR A 198 -13.74 -2.29 12.57
N SER A 199 -15.03 -1.96 12.66
CA SER A 199 -15.64 -1.19 13.76
C SER A 199 -15.19 -1.68 15.13
#